data_AF-A0A2I3T7V1-F1
#
_entry.id   AF-A0A2I3T7V1-F1
#
_cell.length_a   1.000
_cell.length_b   1.000
_cell.length_c   1.000
_cell.angle_alpha   90.00
_cell.angle_beta   90.00
_cell.angle_gamma   90.00
#
_symmetry.space_group_name_H-M   'P 1'
#
loop_
_entity.id
_entity.type
_entity.pdbx_description
1 polymer ?
#
loop_
_entity_poly.entity_id
_entity_poly.type
_entity_poly.pdbx_seq_one_letter_code
_entity_poly.pdbx_strand_id
1 'polypeptide(L)'
;GVLYFQLYGQFWNNGTQLGGLITVLCFFFNHGEATRVMWTSPLRESFSYPFLVLQMYILTLILRTSSNDRRPFIALCLSNVAFMLPWQFAQFILFTQIASLFPMYVVGYIKPRKFQKISYLNMVTFLIYVILRVYKIEAIILKRNEIQKLGVSKLNFWLIQGSAWWCGTIILKFLTSKILGVSDHVSTF
;
A
#
# COMPACT_ATOMS: atom_id res chain seq x y z
N GLY A 1 -1.40 -10.74 1.85
CA GLY A 1 -0.27 -10.60 2.80
C GLY A 1 0.35 -11.95 3.11
N VAL A 2 -0.35 -12.79 3.88
CA VAL A 2 0.17 -14.06 4.42
C VAL A 2 0.61 -15.06 3.33
N LEU A 3 -0.16 -15.22 2.25
CA LEU A 3 0.20 -16.09 1.12
C LEU A 3 1.50 -15.68 0.40
N TYR A 4 1.73 -14.38 0.23
CA TYR A 4 2.96 -13.86 -0.37
C TYR A 4 4.16 -14.06 0.55
N PHE A 5 3.96 -13.92 1.87
CA PHE A 5 4.99 -14.22 2.86
C PHE A 5 5.32 -15.73 2.90
N GLN A 6 4.31 -16.61 2.81
CA GLN A 6 4.52 -18.04 2.69
C GLN A 6 5.31 -18.41 1.44
N LEU A 7 4.96 -17.84 0.27
CA LEU A 7 5.71 -18.09 -0.98
C LEU A 7 7.16 -17.59 -0.88
N TYR A 8 7.38 -16.43 -0.25
CA TYR A 8 8.72 -15.90 0.02
C TYR A 8 9.54 -16.82 0.96
N GLY A 9 8.93 -17.30 2.04
CA GLY A 9 9.57 -18.22 2.99
C GLY A 9 9.90 -19.59 2.37
N GLN A 10 9.01 -20.15 1.55
CA GLN A 10 9.24 -21.38 0.79
C GLN A 10 10.36 -21.19 -0.23
N PHE A 11 10.41 -20.03 -0.87
CA PHE A 11 11.43 -19.70 -1.86
C PHE A 11 12.83 -19.61 -1.23
N TRP A 12 12.97 -18.97 -0.07
CA TRP A 12 14.26 -18.82 0.63
C TRP A 12 14.88 -20.16 1.04
N ASN A 13 14.05 -21.13 1.47
CA ASN A 13 14.46 -22.42 2.02
C ASN A 13 14.49 -23.57 1.01
N ASN A 14 14.85 -23.30 -0.25
CA ASN A 14 15.03 -24.34 -1.28
C ASN A 14 13.77 -25.23 -1.51
N GLY A 15 12.56 -24.71 -1.27
CA GLY A 15 11.30 -25.44 -1.47
C GLY A 15 10.84 -26.33 -0.31
N THR A 16 11.44 -26.22 0.87
CA THR A 16 11.01 -26.99 2.04
C THR A 16 9.84 -26.32 2.78
N GLN A 17 8.80 -27.11 3.08
CA GLN A 17 7.58 -26.70 3.80
C GLN A 17 7.86 -25.94 5.10
N LEU A 18 9.02 -26.18 5.71
CA LEU A 18 9.56 -25.51 6.90
C LEU A 18 9.71 -23.98 6.77
N GLY A 19 10.13 -23.46 5.61
CA GLY A 19 10.33 -22.01 5.43
C GLY A 19 9.03 -21.21 5.52
N GLY A 20 7.94 -21.74 4.95
CA GLY A 20 6.61 -21.17 5.12
C GLY A 20 6.04 -21.39 6.51
N LEU A 21 6.33 -22.52 7.16
CA LEU A 21 5.90 -22.78 8.55
C LEU A 21 6.51 -21.77 9.52
N ILE A 22 7.82 -21.54 9.45
CA ILE A 22 8.53 -20.54 10.27
C ILE A 22 7.96 -19.14 10.03
N THR A 23 7.68 -18.80 8.78
CA THR A 23 7.06 -17.52 8.42
C THR A 23 5.68 -17.33 9.04
N VAL A 24 4.83 -18.37 9.01
CA VAL A 24 3.50 -18.36 9.61
C VAL A 24 3.59 -18.24 11.13
N LEU A 25 4.52 -18.96 11.76
CA LEU A 25 4.79 -18.88 13.19
C LEU A 25 5.26 -17.47 13.61
N CYS A 26 6.17 -16.86 12.86
CA CYS A 26 6.60 -15.47 13.10
C CYS A 26 5.46 -14.47 12.91
N PHE A 27 4.56 -14.68 11.92
CA PHE A 27 3.37 -13.85 11.75
C PHE A 27 2.42 -13.95 12.94
N PHE A 28 2.14 -15.17 13.42
CA PHE A 28 1.28 -15.37 14.60
C PHE A 28 1.89 -14.79 15.87
N PHE A 29 3.20 -14.94 16.06
CA PHE A 29 3.92 -14.37 17.20
C PHE A 29 3.91 -12.84 17.19
N ASN A 30 3.94 -12.23 16.00
CA ASN A 30 3.91 -10.78 15.80
C ASN A 30 2.50 -10.22 15.49
N HIS A 31 1.47 -11.05 15.61
CA HIS A 31 0.10 -10.73 15.19
C HIS A 31 -0.50 -9.55 15.98
N GLY A 32 -0.11 -9.38 17.24
CA GLY A 32 -0.57 -8.28 18.10
C GLY A 32 -0.12 -6.89 17.63
N GLU A 33 1.09 -6.79 17.05
CA GLU A 33 1.59 -5.54 16.45
C GLU A 33 1.16 -5.43 14.97
N ALA A 34 1.03 -6.55 14.26
CA ALA A 34 0.55 -6.59 12.87
C ALA A 34 -0.94 -6.18 12.74
N THR A 35 -1.76 -6.45 13.75
CA THR A 35 -3.20 -6.09 13.73
C THR A 35 -3.47 -4.64 14.07
N ARG A 36 -2.66 -3.95 14.90
CA ARG A 36 -2.82 -2.50 15.08
C ARG A 36 -2.60 -1.73 13.77
N VAL A 37 -1.67 -2.18 12.93
CA VAL A 37 -1.41 -1.61 11.59
C VAL A 37 -2.50 -1.96 10.57
N MET A 38 -3.18 -3.12 10.74
CA MET A 38 -4.30 -3.51 9.87
C MET A 38 -5.63 -2.85 10.25
N TRP A 39 -5.79 -2.43 11.52
CA TRP A 39 -6.97 -1.71 12.02
C TRP A 39 -6.84 -0.18 11.99
N THR A 40 -5.65 0.38 11.78
CA THR A 40 -5.51 1.81 11.46
C THR A 40 -6.11 2.10 10.08
N SER A 41 -6.86 3.20 9.96
CA SER A 41 -7.52 3.66 8.72
C SER A 41 -6.65 3.41 7.49
N PRO A 42 -7.22 2.99 6.33
CA PRO A 42 -6.46 2.56 5.16
C PRO A 42 -5.42 3.61 4.75
N LEU A 43 -4.20 3.43 5.24
CA LEU A 43 -3.09 4.33 5.03
C LEU A 43 -2.46 3.99 3.68
N ARG A 44 -1.87 4.99 3.03
CA ARG A 44 -1.17 4.81 1.74
C ARG A 44 -0.10 3.70 1.78
N GLU A 45 0.37 3.38 2.96
CA GLU A 45 1.36 2.36 3.28
C GLU A 45 0.79 0.95 3.05
N SER A 46 -0.45 0.70 3.46
CA SER A 46 -1.15 -0.57 3.24
C SER A 46 -1.37 -0.86 1.76
N PHE A 47 -1.57 0.19 0.94
CA PHE A 47 -1.64 0.07 -0.52
C PHE A 47 -0.29 -0.27 -1.16
N SER A 48 0.82 0.11 -0.52
CA SER A 48 2.18 -0.08 -1.05
C SER A 48 2.78 -1.44 -0.65
N TYR A 49 2.32 -2.00 0.47
CA TYR A 49 2.78 -3.27 1.02
C TYR A 49 2.82 -4.47 0.03
N PRO A 50 1.80 -4.76 -0.79
CA PRO A 50 1.88 -5.87 -1.75
C PRO A 50 3.00 -5.69 -2.78
N PHE A 51 3.27 -4.45 -3.19
CA PHE A 51 4.37 -4.14 -4.12
C PHE A 51 5.74 -4.27 -3.45
N LEU A 52 5.86 -3.93 -2.16
CA LEU A 52 7.07 -4.17 -1.39
C LEU A 52 7.44 -5.66 -1.33
N VAL A 53 6.47 -6.52 -1.04
CA VAL A 53 6.72 -7.96 -0.95
C VAL A 53 7.07 -8.55 -2.31
N LEU A 54 6.37 -8.13 -3.38
CA LEU A 54 6.68 -8.53 -4.75
C LEU A 54 8.10 -8.12 -5.16
N GLN A 55 8.48 -6.88 -4.85
CA GLN A 55 9.80 -6.32 -5.14
C GLN A 55 10.92 -7.08 -4.44
N MET A 56 10.74 -7.40 -3.15
CA MET A 56 11.69 -8.20 -2.37
C MET A 56 11.82 -9.62 -2.93
N TYR A 57 10.71 -10.24 -3.34
CA TYR A 57 10.72 -11.55 -3.99
C TYR A 57 11.50 -11.53 -5.32
N ILE A 58 11.26 -10.53 -6.17
CA ILE A 58 12.00 -10.35 -7.43
C ILE A 58 13.48 -10.11 -7.18
N LEU A 59 13.84 -9.29 -6.19
CA LEU A 59 15.24 -9.07 -5.83
C LEU A 59 15.93 -10.38 -5.44
N THR A 60 15.30 -11.20 -4.60
CA THR A 60 15.87 -12.51 -4.21
C THR A 60 16.00 -13.43 -5.42
N LEU A 61 15.03 -13.43 -6.35
CA LEU A 61 15.13 -14.15 -7.61
C LEU A 61 16.37 -13.72 -8.43
N ILE A 62 16.64 -12.42 -8.54
CA ILE A 62 17.81 -11.87 -9.24
C ILE A 62 19.12 -12.29 -8.58
N LEU A 63 19.16 -12.29 -7.24
CA LEU A 63 20.35 -12.67 -6.50
C LEU A 63 20.66 -14.16 -6.69
N ARG A 64 19.64 -15.03 -6.60
CA ARG A 64 19.78 -16.49 -6.69
C ARG A 64 19.98 -17.00 -8.12
N THR A 65 19.35 -16.38 -9.10
CA THR A 65 19.44 -16.79 -10.50
C THR A 65 20.79 -16.41 -11.11
N SER A 66 21.49 -17.33 -11.75
CA SER A 66 22.75 -17.03 -12.45
C SER A 66 22.54 -16.49 -13.88
N SER A 67 21.32 -16.62 -14.44
CA SER A 67 21.02 -16.14 -15.79
C SER A 67 21.05 -14.60 -15.87
N ASN A 68 21.40 -14.09 -17.05
CA ASN A 68 21.51 -12.66 -17.32
C ASN A 68 20.20 -12.09 -17.91
N ASP A 69 19.07 -12.67 -17.52
CA ASP A 69 17.77 -12.30 -18.09
C ASP A 69 17.38 -10.88 -17.69
N ARG A 70 16.92 -10.08 -18.66
CA ARG A 70 16.50 -8.69 -18.43
C ARG A 70 15.11 -8.58 -17.78
N ARG A 71 14.28 -9.61 -17.94
CA ARG A 71 12.88 -9.65 -17.45
C ARG A 71 12.75 -9.35 -15.95
N PRO A 72 13.49 -10.01 -15.04
CA PRO A 72 13.36 -9.74 -13.61
C PRO A 72 13.81 -8.32 -13.24
N PHE A 73 14.79 -7.75 -13.93
CA PHE A 73 15.21 -6.35 -13.72
C PHE A 73 14.14 -5.33 -14.13
N ILE A 74 13.44 -5.58 -15.23
CA ILE A 74 12.30 -4.75 -15.66
C ILE A 74 11.15 -4.86 -14.65
N ALA A 75 10.85 -6.08 -14.19
CA ALA A 75 9.84 -6.31 -13.15
C ALA A 75 10.21 -5.64 -11.82
N LEU A 76 11.50 -5.61 -11.46
CA LEU A 76 12.00 -4.88 -10.28
C LEU A 76 11.75 -3.38 -10.42
N CYS A 77 12.04 -2.79 -11.59
CA CYS A 77 11.79 -1.37 -11.86
C CYS A 77 10.29 -1.03 -11.76
N LEU A 78 9.42 -1.81 -12.40
CA LEU A 78 7.96 -1.62 -12.35
C LEU A 78 7.40 -1.72 -10.93
N SER A 79 7.81 -2.76 -10.19
CA SER A 79 7.37 -2.96 -8.80
C SER A 79 7.90 -1.87 -7.87
N ASN A 80 9.14 -1.39 -8.05
CA ASN A 80 9.69 -0.26 -7.32
C ASN A 80 8.89 1.04 -7.56
N VAL A 81 8.54 1.36 -8.82
CA VAL A 81 7.73 2.55 -9.14
C VAL A 81 6.34 2.43 -8.49
N ALA A 82 5.68 1.27 -8.65
CA ALA A 82 4.37 1.01 -8.06
C ALA A 82 4.39 1.08 -6.53
N PHE A 83 5.51 0.69 -5.90
CA PHE A 83 5.72 0.81 -4.46
C PHE A 83 5.89 2.27 -3.99
N MET A 84 6.62 3.10 -4.74
CA MET A 84 6.87 4.50 -4.35
C MET A 84 5.66 5.43 -4.59
N LEU A 85 4.78 5.10 -5.53
CA LEU A 85 3.68 5.98 -5.92
C LEU A 85 2.70 6.30 -4.77
N PRO A 86 2.21 5.32 -3.98
CA PRO A 86 1.33 5.59 -2.87
C PRO A 86 2.12 6.07 -1.63
N TRP A 87 3.33 5.54 -1.38
CA TRP A 87 4.08 5.82 -0.14
C TRP A 87 5.27 6.76 -0.34
N GLN A 88 5.17 7.97 0.21
CA GLN A 88 6.16 9.04 0.04
C GLN A 88 7.53 8.73 0.68
N PHE A 89 7.56 7.91 1.74
CA PHE A 89 8.79 7.52 2.43
C PHE A 89 9.38 6.20 1.93
N ALA A 90 8.79 5.58 0.90
CA ALA A 90 9.27 4.33 0.30
C ALA A 90 10.73 4.39 -0.18
N GLN A 91 11.20 5.57 -0.59
CA GLN A 91 12.59 5.83 -0.97
C GLN A 91 13.59 5.45 0.12
N PHE A 92 13.23 5.64 1.40
CA PHE A 92 14.08 5.27 2.52
C PHE A 92 14.23 3.75 2.63
N ILE A 93 13.17 2.99 2.38
CA ILE A 93 13.18 1.53 2.42
C ILE A 93 14.05 0.94 1.31
N LEU A 94 14.01 1.50 0.09
CA LEU A 94 14.89 1.04 -0.98
C LEU A 94 16.36 1.44 -0.74
N PHE A 95 16.60 2.58 -0.06
CA PHE A 95 17.94 2.97 0.34
C PHE A 95 18.52 1.99 1.38
N THR A 96 17.76 1.64 2.41
CA THR A 96 18.19 0.65 3.41
C THR A 96 18.40 -0.73 2.80
N GLN A 97 17.63 -1.09 1.77
CA GLN A 97 17.85 -2.32 0.99
C GLN A 97 19.19 -2.31 0.24
N ILE A 98 19.58 -1.21 -0.41
CA ILE A 98 20.91 -1.11 -1.04
C ILE A 98 22.01 -1.10 0.01
N ALA A 99 21.81 -0.39 1.13
CA ALA A 99 22.75 -0.34 2.24
C ALA A 99 22.98 -1.73 2.86
N SER A 100 21.95 -2.58 2.97
CA SER A 100 22.10 -3.94 3.48
C SER A 100 22.76 -4.91 2.48
N LEU A 101 22.62 -4.67 1.17
CA LEU A 101 23.34 -5.40 0.12
C LEU A 101 24.82 -5.03 0.03
N PHE A 102 25.22 -3.86 0.53
CA PHE A 102 26.59 -3.39 0.43
C PHE A 102 27.59 -4.28 1.22
N PRO A 103 27.37 -4.66 2.48
CA PRO A 103 28.21 -5.63 3.17
C PRO A 103 28.30 -6.98 2.44
N MET A 104 27.20 -7.48 1.88
CA MET A 104 27.20 -8.72 1.10
C MET A 104 28.04 -8.63 -0.18
N TYR A 105 28.10 -7.44 -0.78
CA TYR A 105 29.00 -7.14 -1.89
C TYR A 105 30.47 -7.11 -1.43
N VAL A 106 30.78 -6.45 -0.32
CA VAL A 106 32.16 -6.37 0.23
C VAL A 106 32.72 -7.75 0.57
N VAL A 107 31.91 -8.63 1.15
CA VAL A 107 32.32 -10.01 1.48
C VAL A 107 32.45 -10.91 0.23
N GLY A 108 31.95 -10.47 -0.92
CA GLY A 108 32.07 -11.20 -2.18
C GLY A 108 30.96 -12.23 -2.44
N TYR A 109 29.90 -12.26 -1.64
CA TYR A 109 28.73 -13.11 -1.90
C TYR A 109 27.96 -12.70 -3.16
N ILE A 110 28.03 -11.41 -3.53
CA ILE A 110 27.30 -10.87 -4.69
C ILE A 110 28.30 -10.44 -5.78
N LYS A 111 28.09 -10.93 -7.01
CA LYS A 111 28.87 -10.52 -8.19
C LYS A 111 28.79 -8.98 -8.39
N PRO A 112 29.91 -8.26 -8.59
CA PRO A 112 29.93 -6.81 -8.74
C PRO A 112 28.97 -6.27 -9.82
N ARG A 113 28.91 -6.96 -10.97
CA ARG A 113 28.01 -6.61 -12.08
C ARG A 113 26.53 -6.64 -11.70
N LYS A 114 26.11 -7.55 -10.81
CA LYS A 114 24.72 -7.62 -10.34
C LYS A 114 24.41 -6.48 -9.39
N PHE A 115 25.30 -6.23 -8.43
CA PHE A 115 25.15 -5.14 -7.47
C PHE A 115 25.06 -3.78 -8.17
N GLN A 116 25.95 -3.51 -9.13
CA GLN A 116 25.92 -2.29 -9.94
C GLN A 116 24.59 -2.13 -10.71
N LYS A 117 24.08 -3.21 -11.34
CA LYS A 117 22.79 -3.17 -12.04
C LYS A 117 21.63 -2.86 -11.09
N ILE A 118 21.58 -3.50 -9.92
CA ILE A 118 20.52 -3.29 -8.93
C ILE A 118 20.57 -1.85 -8.39
N SER A 119 21.76 -1.36 -8.04
CA SER A 119 21.96 0.01 -7.59
C SER A 119 21.55 1.04 -8.65
N TYR A 120 21.98 0.84 -9.90
CA TYR A 120 21.62 1.70 -11.03
C TYR A 120 20.10 1.72 -11.28
N LEU A 121 19.43 0.56 -11.25
CA LEU A 121 17.97 0.49 -11.42
C LEU A 121 17.20 1.20 -10.32
N ASN A 122 17.69 1.15 -9.08
CA ASN A 122 17.10 1.90 -7.97
C ASN A 122 17.26 3.42 -8.18
N MET A 123 18.42 3.89 -8.65
CA MET A 123 18.61 5.31 -9.01
C MET A 123 17.69 5.74 -10.14
N VAL A 124 17.58 4.93 -11.21
CA VAL A 124 16.68 5.22 -12.35
C VAL A 124 15.22 5.24 -11.91
N THR A 125 14.80 4.29 -11.08
CA THR A 125 13.43 4.24 -10.56
C THR A 125 13.11 5.48 -9.71
N PHE A 126 14.07 5.92 -8.89
CA PHE A 126 13.91 7.16 -8.12
C PHE A 126 13.71 8.37 -9.03
N LEU A 127 14.50 8.51 -10.11
CA LEU A 127 14.32 9.58 -11.10
C LEU A 127 12.95 9.53 -11.77
N ILE A 128 12.52 8.34 -12.23
CA ILE A 128 11.19 8.15 -12.82
C ILE A 128 10.09 8.56 -11.84
N TYR A 129 10.22 8.18 -10.57
CA TYR A 129 9.27 8.55 -9.52
C TYR A 129 9.20 10.07 -9.31
N VAL A 130 10.35 10.77 -9.27
CA VAL A 130 10.39 12.24 -9.16
C VAL A 130 9.66 12.89 -10.33
N ILE A 131 9.93 12.45 -11.56
CA ILE A 131 9.28 12.94 -12.78
C ILE A 131 7.76 12.74 -12.71
N LEU A 132 7.30 11.53 -12.39
CA LEU A 132 5.87 11.22 -12.27
C LEU A 132 5.18 12.05 -11.18
N ARG A 133 5.88 12.37 -10.09
CA ARG A 133 5.35 13.20 -9.02
C ARG A 133 5.17 14.64 -9.44
N VAL A 134 6.12 15.21 -10.18
CA VAL A 134 6.02 16.56 -10.74
C VAL A 134 4.82 16.63 -11.69
N TYR A 135 4.71 15.70 -12.65
CA TYR A 135 3.57 15.65 -13.58
C TYR A 135 2.22 15.50 -12.87
N LYS A 136 2.15 14.69 -11.82
CA LYS A 136 0.92 14.53 -11.03
C LYS A 136 0.51 15.84 -10.36
N ILE A 137 1.45 16.58 -9.79
CA ILE A 137 1.18 17.88 -9.16
C ILE A 137 0.69 18.88 -10.21
N GLU A 138 1.39 18.97 -11.34
CA GLU A 138 1.04 19.85 -12.45
C GLU A 138 -0.37 19.55 -13.00
N ALA A 139 -0.70 18.27 -13.21
CA ALA A 139 -2.02 17.84 -13.66
C ALA A 139 -3.13 18.20 -12.66
N ILE A 140 -2.86 18.11 -11.35
CA ILE A 140 -3.82 18.52 -10.31
C ILE A 140 -4.03 20.04 -10.34
N ILE A 141 -2.97 20.83 -10.52
CA ILE A 141 -3.05 22.29 -10.61
C ILE A 141 -3.89 22.70 -11.83
N LEU A 142 -3.64 22.08 -12.99
CA LEU A 142 -4.35 22.39 -14.23
C LEU A 142 -5.84 22.01 -14.14
N LYS A 143 -6.15 20.89 -13.49
CA LYS A 143 -7.53 20.42 -13.29
C LYS A 143 -8.24 21.08 -12.10
N ARG A 144 -7.55 21.92 -11.32
CA ARG A 144 -8.07 22.58 -10.10
C ARG A 144 -9.35 23.36 -10.36
N ASN A 145 -9.40 24.13 -11.46
CA ASN A 145 -10.55 24.99 -11.76
C ASN A 145 -11.80 24.18 -12.12
N GLU A 146 -11.63 23.09 -12.88
CA GLU A 146 -12.72 22.15 -13.21
C GLU A 146 -13.17 21.35 -11.98
N ILE A 147 -12.22 20.91 -11.14
CA ILE A 147 -12.52 20.21 -9.88
C ILE A 147 -13.24 21.15 -8.90
N GLN A 148 -12.92 22.44 -8.85
CA GLN A 148 -13.65 23.38 -7.99
C GLN A 148 -15.08 23.60 -8.49
N LYS A 149 -15.31 23.74 -9.80
CA LYS A 149 -16.67 23.86 -10.36
C LYS A 149 -17.52 22.61 -10.12
N LEU A 150 -16.96 21.43 -10.38
CA LEU A 150 -17.62 20.14 -10.10
C LEU A 150 -17.77 19.88 -8.60
N GLY A 151 -16.81 20.30 -7.80
CA GLY A 151 -16.80 20.12 -6.35
C GLY A 151 -17.95 20.86 -5.69
N VAL A 152 -18.21 22.12 -6.06
CA VAL A 152 -19.34 22.89 -5.50
C VAL A 152 -20.68 22.27 -5.89
N SER A 153 -20.86 21.84 -7.15
CA SER A 153 -22.13 21.24 -7.60
C SER A 153 -22.39 19.86 -6.99
N LYS A 154 -21.36 19.00 -6.90
CA LYS A 154 -21.48 17.67 -6.29
C LYS A 154 -21.64 17.75 -4.76
N LEU A 155 -20.96 18.68 -4.10
CA LEU A 155 -21.07 18.86 -2.65
C LEU A 155 -22.46 19.41 -2.27
N ASN A 156 -23.03 20.31 -3.07
CA ASN A 156 -24.42 20.73 -2.92
C ASN A 156 -25.39 19.56 -3.10
N PHE A 157 -25.16 18.68 -4.09
CA PHE A 157 -25.98 17.49 -4.29
C PHE A 157 -25.91 16.51 -3.10
N TRP A 158 -24.70 16.25 -2.58
CA TRP A 158 -24.50 15.40 -1.39
C TRP A 158 -25.14 16.00 -0.13
N LEU A 159 -25.07 17.33 0.05
CA LEU A 159 -25.74 18.03 1.14
C LEU A 159 -27.26 17.87 1.07
N ILE A 160 -27.85 18.09 -0.10
CA ILE A 160 -29.31 17.94 -0.31
C ILE A 160 -29.75 16.50 -0.06
N GLN A 161 -28.99 15.53 -0.56
CA GLN A 161 -29.32 14.11 -0.40
C GLN A 161 -29.17 13.66 1.06
N GLY A 162 -28.13 14.14 1.76
CA GLY A 162 -27.94 13.91 3.20
C GLY A 162 -29.05 14.54 4.06
N SER A 163 -29.43 15.79 3.76
CA SER A 163 -30.53 16.46 4.47
C SER A 163 -31.87 15.77 4.25
N ALA A 164 -32.15 15.31 3.02
CA ALA A 164 -33.37 14.59 2.69
C ALA A 164 -33.46 13.26 3.46
N TRP A 165 -32.34 12.54 3.58
CA TRP A 165 -32.28 11.30 4.37
C TRP A 165 -32.54 11.57 5.85
N TRP A 166 -31.90 12.60 6.41
CA TRP A 166 -32.08 12.94 7.82
C TRP A 166 -33.53 13.37 8.14
N CYS A 167 -34.11 14.26 7.34
CA CYS A 167 -35.52 14.64 7.45
C CYS A 167 -36.45 13.43 7.29
N GLY A 168 -36.16 12.53 6.34
CA GLY A 168 -36.90 11.29 6.15
C GLY A 168 -36.93 10.44 7.41
N THR A 169 -35.80 10.28 8.11
CA THR A 169 -35.76 9.50 9.36
C THR A 169 -36.55 10.15 10.50
N ILE A 170 -36.58 11.47 10.59
CA ILE A 170 -37.36 12.20 11.61
C ILE A 170 -38.86 12.04 11.35
N ILE A 171 -39.29 12.21 10.10
CA ILE A 171 -40.69 12.06 9.68
C ILE A 171 -41.15 10.61 9.91
N LEU A 172 -40.33 9.62 9.53
CA LEU A 172 -40.65 8.21 9.75
C LEU A 172 -40.83 7.92 11.25
N LYS A 173 -39.92 8.41 12.10
CA LYS A 173 -40.03 8.27 13.56
C LYS A 173 -41.33 8.87 14.09
N PHE A 174 -41.70 10.06 13.63
CA PHE A 174 -42.91 10.75 14.08
C PHE A 174 -44.19 10.02 13.63
N LEU A 175 -44.24 9.55 12.39
CA LEU A 175 -45.35 8.75 11.87
C LEU A 175 -45.48 7.42 12.59
N THR A 176 -44.38 6.72 12.82
CA THR A 176 -44.37 5.45 13.56
C THR A 176 -44.84 5.64 15.01
N SER A 177 -44.41 6.72 15.69
CA SER A 177 -44.89 7.08 17.03
C SER A 177 -46.41 7.34 17.05
N LYS A 178 -46.93 8.10 16.07
CA LYS A 178 -48.36 8.38 15.91
C LYS A 178 -49.20 7.14 15.63
N ILE A 179 -48.72 6.22 14.78
CA ILE A 179 -49.45 4.99 14.41
C ILE A 179 -49.47 3.99 15.57
N LEU A 180 -48.39 3.88 16.33
CA LEU A 180 -48.28 2.95 17.46
C LEU A 180 -48.96 3.45 18.74
N GLY A 181 -49.51 4.68 18.74
CA GLY A 181 -50.23 5.23 19.89
C GLY A 181 -49.37 5.37 21.14
N VAL A 182 -48.03 5.45 20.99
CA VAL A 182 -47.12 5.65 22.11
C VAL A 182 -47.20 7.13 22.51
N SER A 183 -48.03 7.40 23.51
CA SER A 183 -47.95 8.61 24.31
C SER A 183 -46.62 8.57 25.06
N ASP A 184 -45.68 9.43 24.67
CA ASP A 184 -44.51 9.73 25.51
C ASP A 184 -45.05 10.34 26.81
N HIS A 185 -45.27 9.49 27.82
CA HIS A 185 -45.44 9.94 29.19
C HIS A 185 -44.08 10.50 29.62
N VAL A 186 -43.83 11.77 29.27
CA VAL A 186 -42.81 12.58 29.91
C VAL A 186 -43.29 12.78 31.35
N SER A 187 -42.96 11.82 32.21
CA SER A 187 -42.92 12.02 33.64
C SER A 187 -41.76 12.96 33.93
N THR A 188 -42.13 14.21 34.16
CA THR A 188 -41.42 15.24 34.92
C THR A 188 -40.45 14.69 35.97
N PHE A 189 -39.22 15.20 35.92
CA PHE A 189 -38.61 15.86 37.07
C PHE A 189 -38.09 17.23 36.61
#